data_AF-A0A7W0W636-F1
#
_entry.id   AF-A0A7W0W636-F1
#
_cell.length_a   1.000
_cell.length_b   1.000
_cell.length_c   1.000
_cell.angle_alpha   90.00
_cell.angle_beta   90.00
_cell.angle_gamma   90.00
#
_symmetry.space_group_name_H-M   'P 1'
#
loop_
_entity.id
_entity.type
_entity.pdbx_description
1 polymer ?
#
loop_
_entity_poly.entity_id
_entity_poly.type
_entity_poly.pdbx_seq_one_letter_code
_entity_poly.pdbx_strand_id
1 'polypeptide(L)'
;MSDQKITVQPSIGRTLGIIVGDLIMFGLFAAIGRRSHSEPTTFGDIVQIAAPFAIGWLAVAPWFKLFRPEVYGSTKIVLQRTAAAWALAAPVGLALRTLGWGKEFKIAFAITTFLFNLVLLLAWRGWTARKLQRQKPAV
;
A
#
# COMPACT_ATOMS: atom_id res chain seq x y z
N MET A 1 -17.56 34.87 -18.16
CA MET A 1 -16.25 34.33 -17.76
C MET A 1 -16.51 33.18 -16.80
N SER A 2 -16.63 31.96 -17.32
CA SER A 2 -16.91 30.76 -16.52
C SER A 2 -15.58 30.18 -16.08
N ASP A 3 -15.35 30.13 -14.76
CA ASP A 3 -14.28 29.36 -14.15
C ASP A 3 -14.51 27.87 -14.43
N GLN A 4 -14.01 27.40 -15.57
CA GLN A 4 -13.90 25.99 -15.85
C GLN A 4 -12.81 25.45 -14.93
N LYS A 5 -13.18 25.08 -13.69
CA LYS A 5 -12.34 24.27 -12.81
C LYS A 5 -11.88 23.09 -13.65
N ILE A 6 -10.61 23.08 -14.04
CA ILE A 6 -9.98 21.93 -14.69
C ILE A 6 -9.99 20.82 -13.64
N THR A 7 -11.08 20.05 -13.60
CA THR A 7 -11.16 18.81 -12.85
C THR A 7 -10.22 17.85 -13.57
N VAL A 8 -8.99 17.73 -13.06
CA VAL A 8 -8.07 16.69 -13.49
C VAL A 8 -8.74 15.36 -13.15
N GLN A 9 -9.46 14.79 -14.10
CA GLN A 9 -10.17 13.54 -13.87
C GLN A 9 -9.15 12.44 -13.55
N PRO A 10 -9.40 11.63 -12.52
CA PRO A 10 -8.55 10.49 -12.22
C PRO A 10 -8.55 9.51 -13.39
N SER A 11 -7.39 9.24 -13.99
CA SER A 11 -7.29 8.17 -14.97
C SER A 11 -7.40 6.82 -14.25
N ILE A 12 -8.42 6.04 -14.59
CA ILE A 12 -8.69 4.73 -13.99
C ILE A 12 -7.45 3.83 -14.04
N GLY A 13 -6.75 3.82 -15.18
CA GLY A 13 -5.52 3.04 -15.36
C GLY A 13 -4.40 3.41 -14.38
N ARG A 14 -4.27 4.69 -14.01
CA ARG A 14 -3.27 5.13 -13.02
C ARG A 14 -3.65 4.63 -11.63
N THR A 15 -4.91 4.76 -11.25
CA THR A 15 -5.39 4.29 -9.94
C THR A 15 -5.21 2.77 -9.81
N LEU A 16 -5.56 2.01 -10.85
CA LEU A 16 -5.33 0.57 -10.89
C LEU A 16 -3.85 0.22 -10.78
N GLY A 17 -2.97 0.91 -11.51
CA GLY A 17 -1.53 0.68 -11.41
C GLY A 17 -0.96 0.92 -10.01
N ILE A 18 -1.46 1.95 -9.30
CA ILE A 18 -1.10 2.22 -7.90
C ILE A 18 -1.56 1.06 -6.99
N ILE A 19 -2.82 0.64 -7.11
CA ILE A 19 -3.41 -0.44 -6.31
C ILE A 19 -2.64 -1.75 -6.53
N VAL A 20 -2.42 -2.14 -7.79
CA VAL A 20 -1.68 -3.35 -8.14
C VAL A 20 -0.27 -3.30 -7.56
N GLY A 21 0.40 -2.15 -7.63
CA GLY A 21 1.71 -1.99 -7.01
C GLY A 21 1.71 -2.15 -5.49
N ASP A 22 0.67 -1.67 -4.78
CA ASP A 22 0.54 -1.92 -3.35
C ASP A 22 0.39 -3.42 -3.04
N LEU A 23 -0.45 -4.12 -3.81
CA LEU A 23 -0.64 -5.56 -3.66
C LEU A 23 0.66 -6.34 -3.89
N ILE A 24 1.45 -5.92 -4.89
CA ILE A 24 2.79 -6.49 -5.13
C ILE A 24 3.69 -6.26 -3.91
N MET A 25 3.67 -5.08 -3.27
CA MET A 25 4.50 -4.83 -2.08
C MET A 25 4.15 -5.77 -0.91
N PHE A 26 2.87 -6.01 -0.65
CA PHE A 26 2.45 -7.00 0.36
C PHE A 26 2.89 -8.42 -0.02
N GLY A 27 2.75 -8.78 -1.29
CA GLY A 27 3.21 -10.07 -1.81
C GLY A 27 4.73 -10.24 -1.69
N LEU A 28 5.51 -9.20 -1.95
CA LEU A 28 6.97 -9.20 -1.80
C LEU A 28 7.38 -9.41 -0.34
N PHE A 29 6.73 -8.72 0.60
CA PHE A 29 6.96 -8.96 2.03
C PHE A 29 6.72 -10.43 2.39
N ALA A 30 5.59 -10.99 1.99
CA ALA A 30 5.24 -12.39 2.27
C ALA A 30 6.25 -13.37 1.65
N ALA A 31 6.62 -13.17 0.38
CA ALA A 31 7.57 -14.02 -0.33
C ALA A 31 8.97 -13.97 0.28
N ILE A 32 9.46 -12.77 0.61
CA ILE A 32 10.77 -12.57 1.24
C ILE A 32 10.77 -13.20 2.64
N GLY A 33 9.75 -12.93 3.45
CA GLY A 33 9.65 -13.46 4.82
C GLY A 33 9.70 -14.99 4.85
N ARG A 34 8.91 -15.67 4.00
CA ARG A 34 8.93 -17.14 3.93
C ARG A 34 10.29 -17.69 3.51
N ARG A 35 10.92 -17.09 2.50
CA ARG A 35 12.27 -17.49 2.06
C ARG A 35 13.31 -17.28 3.15
N SER A 36 13.23 -16.19 3.91
CA SER A 36 14.11 -15.95 5.06
C SER A 36 13.95 -16.99 6.17
N HIS A 37 12.78 -17.60 6.30
CA HIS A 37 12.51 -18.70 7.23
C HIS A 37 12.71 -20.10 6.62
N SER A 38 13.25 -20.21 5.39
CA SER A 38 13.40 -21.47 4.65
C SER A 38 12.09 -22.25 4.49
N GLU A 39 10.96 -21.54 4.49
CA GLU A 39 9.65 -22.16 4.29
C GLU A 39 9.36 -22.36 2.79
N PRO A 40 8.70 -23.47 2.41
CA PRO A 40 8.20 -23.65 1.04
C PRO A 40 7.36 -22.44 0.62
N THR A 41 7.61 -21.89 -0.57
CA THR A 41 6.95 -20.65 -1.02
C THR A 41 6.14 -20.93 -2.28
N THR A 42 4.84 -21.14 -2.13
CA THR A 42 3.89 -21.19 -3.25
C THR A 42 3.18 -19.85 -3.44
N PHE A 43 2.55 -19.64 -4.60
CA PHE A 43 1.71 -18.46 -4.82
C PHE A 43 0.53 -18.40 -3.82
N GLY A 44 -0.06 -19.55 -3.50
CA GLY A 44 -1.15 -19.63 -2.51
C GLY A 44 -0.71 -19.18 -1.12
N ASP A 45 0.49 -19.57 -0.69
CA ASP A 45 1.04 -19.15 0.61
C ASP A 45 1.26 -17.64 0.68
N ILE A 46 1.80 -17.05 -0.39
CA ILE A 46 2.00 -15.60 -0.49
C ILE A 46 0.66 -14.87 -0.35
N VAL A 47 -0.36 -15.33 -1.09
CA VAL A 47 -1.70 -14.74 -1.03
C VAL A 47 -2.30 -14.87 0.36
N GLN A 48 -2.20 -16.03 1.02
CA GLN A 48 -2.74 -16.22 2.37
C GLN A 48 -2.09 -15.29 3.41
N ILE A 49 -0.80 -14.98 3.28
CA ILE A 49 -0.10 -14.07 4.19
C ILE A 49 -0.43 -12.61 3.86
N ALA A 50 -0.43 -12.24 2.58
CA ALA A 50 -0.62 -10.86 2.13
C ALA A 50 -2.08 -10.38 2.24
N ALA A 51 -3.06 -11.26 1.99
CA ALA A 51 -4.46 -10.89 1.80
C ALA A 51 -5.06 -10.10 2.99
N PRO A 52 -4.90 -10.50 4.27
CA PRO A 52 -5.46 -9.73 5.38
C PRO A 52 -4.95 -8.28 5.42
N PHE A 53 -3.67 -8.06 5.12
CA PHE A 53 -3.05 -6.74 5.12
C PHE A 53 -3.42 -5.92 3.88
N ALA A 54 -3.52 -6.57 2.71
CA ALA A 54 -4.05 -5.94 1.51
C ALA A 54 -5.50 -5.48 1.70
N ILE A 55 -6.36 -6.30 2.32
CA ILE A 55 -7.75 -5.95 2.62
C ILE A 55 -7.79 -4.77 3.61
N GLY A 56 -7.03 -4.83 4.70
CA GLY A 56 -6.94 -3.73 5.66
C GLY A 56 -6.44 -2.43 5.02
N TRP A 57 -5.45 -2.52 4.14
CA TRP A 57 -4.91 -1.39 3.38
C TRP A 57 -5.96 -0.79 2.44
N LEU A 58 -6.65 -1.61 1.65
CA LEU A 58 -7.68 -1.13 0.73
C LEU A 58 -8.90 -0.54 1.44
N ALA A 59 -9.19 -1.00 2.66
CA ALA A 59 -10.24 -0.41 3.50
C ALA A 59 -9.84 0.97 4.05
N VAL A 60 -8.57 1.18 4.42
CA VAL A 60 -8.10 2.38 5.12
C VAL A 60 -7.52 3.46 4.19
N ALA A 61 -6.74 3.08 3.17
CA ALA A 61 -6.07 4.00 2.27
C ALA A 61 -6.99 5.04 1.56
N PRO A 62 -8.24 4.72 1.18
CA PRO A 62 -9.17 5.69 0.59
C PRO A 62 -9.45 6.90 1.50
N TRP A 63 -9.52 6.69 2.81
CA TRP A 63 -9.79 7.74 3.80
C TRP A 63 -8.65 8.77 3.88
N PHE A 64 -7.44 8.35 3.51
CA PHE A 64 -6.26 9.21 3.36
C PHE A 64 -6.13 9.81 1.95
N LYS A 65 -7.12 9.57 1.08
CA LYS A 65 -7.17 10.04 -0.32
C LYS A 65 -5.99 9.51 -1.16
N LEU A 66 -5.38 8.39 -0.78
CA LEU A 66 -4.17 7.84 -1.43
C LEU A 66 -4.39 7.34 -2.87
N PHE A 67 -5.65 7.22 -3.29
CA PHE A 67 -6.03 6.87 -4.66
C PHE A 67 -6.49 8.08 -5.48
N ARG A 68 -6.43 9.29 -4.91
CA ARG A 68 -6.81 10.52 -5.61
C ARG A 68 -5.59 11.21 -6.25
N PRO A 69 -5.71 11.79 -7.45
CA PRO A 69 -4.58 12.37 -8.18
C PRO A 69 -3.88 13.53 -7.45
N GLU A 70 -4.63 14.31 -6.66
CA GLU A 70 -4.18 15.57 -6.05
C GLU A 70 -3.06 15.34 -5.04
N VAL A 71 -3.08 14.20 -4.35
CA VAL A 71 -2.06 13.87 -3.33
C VAL A 71 -0.67 13.74 -3.95
N TYR A 72 -0.58 13.29 -5.20
CA TYR A 72 0.69 13.02 -5.88
C TYR A 72 1.41 14.27 -6.39
N GLY A 73 0.82 15.46 -6.21
CA GLY A 73 1.53 16.72 -6.45
C GLY A 73 2.71 16.95 -5.51
N SER A 74 2.78 16.26 -4.37
CA SER A 74 3.88 16.36 -3.42
C SER A 74 4.29 14.99 -2.89
N THR A 75 5.55 14.62 -3.13
CA THR A 75 6.11 13.35 -2.65
C THR A 75 6.07 13.29 -1.12
N LYS A 76 6.33 14.40 -0.42
CA LYS A 76 6.25 14.48 1.04
C LYS A 76 4.84 14.15 1.55
N ILE A 77 3.80 14.73 0.94
CA ILE A 77 2.41 14.49 1.35
C ILE A 77 2.01 13.04 1.12
N VAL A 78 2.37 12.45 -0.03
CA VAL A 78 2.10 11.03 -0.32
C VAL A 78 2.73 10.13 0.75
N LEU A 79 4.00 10.35 1.09
CA LEU A 79 4.71 9.51 2.06
C LEU A 79 4.10 9.63 3.47
N GLN A 80 3.82 10.86 3.93
CA GLN A 80 3.21 11.08 5.24
C GLN A 80 1.83 10.40 5.35
N ARG A 81 0.99 10.55 4.31
CA ARG A 81 -0.33 9.92 4.30
C ARG A 81 -0.26 8.41 4.17
N THR A 82 0.73 7.88 3.44
CA THR A 82 0.98 6.44 3.34
C THR A 82 1.34 5.87 4.71
N ALA A 83 2.27 6.52 5.43
CA ALA A 83 2.66 6.10 6.77
C ALA A 83 1.47 6.16 7.76
N ALA A 84 0.70 7.26 7.75
CA ALA A 84 -0.46 7.42 8.61
C ALA A 84 -1.58 6.40 8.30
N ALA A 85 -1.86 6.14 7.01
CA ALA A 85 -2.80 5.11 6.61
C ALA A 85 -2.34 3.72 7.03
N TRP A 86 -1.04 3.41 6.88
CA TRP A 86 -0.51 2.09 7.23
C TRP A 86 -0.53 1.87 8.74
N ALA A 87 -0.30 2.92 9.52
CA ALA A 87 -0.39 2.86 10.97
C ALA A 87 -1.76 2.35 11.47
N LEU A 88 -2.84 2.68 10.74
CA LEU A 88 -4.20 2.18 11.03
C LEU A 88 -4.52 0.88 10.29
N ALA A 89 -4.05 0.71 9.05
CA ALA A 89 -4.33 -0.49 8.25
C ALA A 89 -3.63 -1.74 8.80
N ALA A 90 -2.43 -1.61 9.37
CA ALA A 90 -1.67 -2.76 9.88
C ALA A 90 -2.40 -3.47 11.05
N PRO A 91 -2.91 -2.76 12.07
CA PRO A 91 -3.78 -3.37 13.09
C PRO A 91 -5.03 -4.03 12.50
N VAL A 92 -5.67 -3.42 11.51
CA VAL A 92 -6.84 -4.01 10.83
C VAL A 92 -6.46 -5.32 10.13
N GLY A 93 -5.37 -5.32 9.37
CA GLY A 93 -4.87 -6.53 8.71
C GLY A 93 -4.45 -7.62 9.69
N LEU A 94 -3.85 -7.22 10.83
CA LEU A 94 -3.48 -8.15 11.89
C LEU A 94 -4.72 -8.78 12.53
N ALA A 95 -5.76 -7.98 12.83
CA ALA A 95 -7.03 -8.46 13.35
C ALA A 95 -7.75 -9.40 12.35
N LEU A 96 -7.76 -9.06 11.05
CA LEU A 96 -8.29 -9.95 10.01
C LEU A 96 -7.51 -11.26 9.94
N ARG A 97 -6.18 -11.21 10.07
CA ARG A 97 -5.32 -12.38 10.06
C ARG A 97 -5.60 -13.30 11.26
N THR A 98 -5.77 -12.74 12.45
CA THR A 98 -5.96 -13.52 13.67
C THR A 98 -7.39 -14.02 13.82
N LEU A 99 -8.36 -13.12 13.69
CA LEU A 99 -9.78 -13.42 13.93
C LEU A 99 -10.46 -14.02 12.69
N GLY A 100 -10.12 -13.52 11.49
CA GLY A 100 -10.73 -13.99 10.24
C GLY A 100 -10.06 -15.24 9.67
N TRP A 101 -8.72 -15.28 9.67
CA TRP A 101 -7.94 -16.40 9.12
C TRP A 101 -7.51 -17.44 10.16
N GLY A 102 -7.87 -17.24 11.44
CA GLY A 102 -7.57 -18.17 12.52
C GLY A 102 -6.08 -18.37 12.80
N LYS A 103 -5.22 -17.44 12.36
CA LYS A 103 -3.78 -17.58 12.54
C LYS A 103 -3.34 -17.01 13.89
N GLU A 104 -2.42 -17.70 14.55
CA GLU A 104 -1.87 -17.26 15.83
C GLU A 104 -1.29 -15.84 15.79
N PHE A 105 -1.52 -15.07 16.84
CA PHE A 105 -0.91 -13.76 17.05
C PHE A 105 0.53 -13.91 17.51
N LYS A 106 1.48 -13.32 16.76
CA LYS A 106 2.90 -13.30 17.11
C LYS A 106 3.42 -11.87 17.09
N ILE A 107 3.95 -11.40 18.22
CA ILE A 107 4.47 -10.02 18.37
C ILE A 107 5.57 -9.74 17.35
N ALA A 108 6.52 -10.67 17.19
CA ALA A 108 7.61 -10.54 16.21
C ALA A 108 7.07 -10.37 14.79
N PHE A 109 6.06 -11.16 14.39
CA PHE A 109 5.41 -11.04 13.09
C PHE A 109 4.69 -9.69 12.93
N ALA A 110 4.03 -9.21 13.97
CA ALA A 110 3.36 -7.90 13.94
C ALA A 110 4.36 -6.77 13.69
N ILE A 111 5.48 -6.76 14.42
CA ILE A 111 6.54 -5.74 14.29
C ILE A 111 7.19 -5.81 12.91
N THR A 112 7.61 -6.98 12.44
CA THR A 112 8.26 -7.12 11.13
C THR A 112 7.30 -6.77 10.00
N THR A 113 6.04 -7.23 10.07
CA THR A 113 5.01 -6.88 9.09
C THR A 113 4.81 -5.36 9.02
N PHE A 114 4.73 -4.71 10.18
CA PHE A 114 4.58 -3.25 10.23
C PHE A 114 5.75 -2.53 9.56
N LEU A 115 6.98 -2.84 9.98
CA LEU A 115 8.17 -2.12 9.54
C LEU A 115 8.49 -2.36 8.05
N PHE A 116 8.50 -3.62 7.61
CA PHE A 116 8.89 -3.94 6.24
C PHE A 116 7.84 -3.49 5.22
N ASN A 117 6.55 -3.67 5.49
CA ASN A 117 5.52 -3.13 4.59
C ASN A 117 5.51 -1.61 4.58
N LEU A 118 5.79 -0.94 5.72
CA LEU A 118 5.93 0.51 5.73
C LEU A 118 7.04 0.94 4.75
N VAL A 119 8.22 0.33 4.84
CA VAL A 119 9.34 0.65 3.94
C VAL A 119 8.99 0.38 2.48
N LEU A 120 8.41 -0.79 2.17
CA LEU A 120 8.03 -1.16 0.81
C LEU A 120 6.96 -0.23 0.23
N LEU A 121 5.91 0.08 0.99
CA LEU A 121 4.85 1.00 0.58
C LEU A 121 5.41 2.41 0.37
N LEU A 122 6.24 2.92 1.29
CA LEU A 122 6.86 4.24 1.14
C LEU A 122 7.77 4.30 -0.09
N ALA A 123 8.57 3.26 -0.35
CA ALA A 123 9.41 3.17 -1.53
C ALA A 123 8.58 3.22 -2.81
N TRP A 124 7.55 2.37 -2.91
CA TRP A 124 6.64 2.31 -4.05
C TRP A 124 5.90 3.64 -4.29
N ARG A 125 5.31 4.20 -3.24
CA ARG A 125 4.51 5.43 -3.31
C ARG A 125 5.38 6.66 -3.59
N GLY A 126 6.57 6.71 -3.01
CA GLY A 126 7.56 7.75 -3.28
C GLY A 126 8.08 7.71 -4.73
N TRP A 127 8.41 6.53 -5.24
CA TRP A 127 8.81 6.35 -6.64
C TRP A 127 7.69 6.78 -7.59
N THR A 128 6.47 6.32 -7.34
CA THR A 128 5.30 6.66 -8.16
C THR A 128 5.02 8.16 -8.16
N ALA A 129 5.09 8.82 -7.00
CA ALA A 129 4.90 10.26 -6.89
C ALA A 129 5.94 11.05 -7.71
N ARG A 130 7.22 10.70 -7.60
CA ARG A 130 8.29 11.34 -8.38
C ARG A 130 8.11 11.11 -9.88
N LYS A 131 7.75 9.89 -10.30
CA LYS A 131 7.49 9.57 -11.70
C LYS A 131 6.36 10.42 -12.27
N LEU A 132 5.26 10.56 -11.53
CA LEU A 132 4.09 11.35 -11.94
C LEU A 132 4.35 12.86 -11.94
N GLN A 133 5.20 13.36 -11.04
CA GLN A 133 5.62 14.76 -11.03
C GLN A 133 6.47 15.11 -12.26
N ARG A 134 7.37 14.21 -12.69
CA ARG A 134 8.18 14.40 -13.91
C ARG A 134 7.38 14.41 -15.21
N GLN A 135 6.20 13.80 -15.21
CA GLN A 135 5.31 13.75 -16.38
C GLN A 135 4.46 15.01 -16.53
N LYS A 136 4.40 15.89 -15.53
CA LYS A 136 3.77 17.20 -15.68
C LYS A 136 4.72 18.09 -16.50
N PRO A 137 4.32 18.59 -17.69
CA PRO A 137 5.13 19.55 -18.41
C PRO A 137 5.37 20.79 -17.55
N ALA A 138 6.59 21.33 -17.58
CA ALA A 138 6.86 22.65 -17.02
C ALA A 138 6.02 23.66 -17.80
N VAL A 139 5.07 24.30 -17.13
CA VAL A 139 4.35 25.47 -17.63
C VAL A 139 5.13 26.70 -17.20
#